data_AF-A0A7V3D5I2-F1
#
_entry.id   AF-A0A7V3D5I2-F1
#
_cell.length_a   1.000
_cell.length_b   1.000
_cell.length_c   1.000
_cell.angle_alpha   90.00
_cell.angle_beta   90.00
_cell.angle_gamma   90.00
#
_symmetry.space_group_name_H-M   'P 1'
#
loop_
_entity.id
_entity.type
_entity.pdbx_description
1 polymer ?
#
loop_
_entity_poly.entity_id
_entity_poly.type
_entity_poly.pdbx_seq_one_letter_code
_entity_poly.pdbx_strand_id
1 'polypeptide(L)'
;MLCRHCQKVKSNRPRGLCWSCYYTPGVRDLYPSTSKFARRGVQDFNGKTRLPAEPTNALPGTPEKVAVLEMRARLGVSLWHPLDARLETPVSSVESEDEFDLAEVA
;
A
#
# COMPACT_ATOMS: atom_id res chain seq x y z
N MET A 1 22.81 -1.10 30.62
CA MET A 1 22.56 0.34 30.39
C MET A 1 21.38 0.82 31.23
N LEU A 2 21.37 2.09 31.67
CA LEU A 2 20.26 2.71 32.40
C LEU A 2 19.05 2.92 31.49
N CYS A 3 17.86 3.05 32.10
CA CYS A 3 16.62 3.38 31.41
C CYS A 3 16.75 4.72 30.67
N ARG A 4 16.47 4.73 29.36
CA ARG A 4 16.58 5.92 28.52
C ARG A 4 15.65 7.07 28.92
N HIS A 5 14.55 6.77 29.61
CA HIS A 5 13.57 7.76 30.05
C HIS A 5 13.90 8.31 31.45
N CYS A 6 13.92 7.46 32.47
CA CYS A 6 14.10 7.94 33.83
C CYS A 6 15.56 8.02 34.27
N GLN A 7 16.49 7.32 33.60
CA GLN A 7 17.92 7.22 33.94
C GLN A 7 18.21 6.75 35.38
N LYS A 8 17.22 6.28 36.14
CA LYS A 8 17.35 5.90 37.56
C LYS A 8 17.67 4.42 37.78
N VAL A 9 17.16 3.55 36.91
CA VAL A 9 17.26 2.10 37.06
C VAL A 9 17.81 1.47 35.78
N LYS A 10 18.31 0.23 35.88
CA LYS A 10 18.74 -0.55 34.70
C LYS A 10 17.55 -0.75 33.76
N SER A 11 17.80 -0.55 32.47
CA SER A 11 16.84 -0.94 31.43
C SER A 11 16.68 -2.46 31.39
N ASN A 12 15.43 -2.91 31.27
CA ASN A 12 15.07 -4.33 31.21
C ASN A 12 13.93 -4.60 30.21
N ARG A 13 13.59 -3.62 29.36
CA ARG A 13 12.55 -3.71 28.34
C ARG A 13 13.06 -3.20 26.98
N PRO A 14 12.40 -3.59 25.87
CA PRO A 14 12.69 -3.03 24.55
C PRO A 14 12.70 -1.51 24.56
N ARG A 15 13.38 -0.91 23.57
CA ARG A 15 13.61 0.54 23.46
C ARG A 15 14.56 1.12 24.52
N GLY A 16 15.18 0.28 25.36
CA GLY A 16 16.09 0.71 26.42
C GLY A 16 15.38 1.30 27.64
N LEU A 17 14.16 0.82 27.95
CA LEU A 17 13.34 1.32 29.05
C LEU A 17 13.34 0.37 30.25
N CYS A 18 12.96 0.86 31.43
CA CYS A 18 12.59 0.02 32.56
C CYS A 18 11.10 -0.37 32.49
N TRP A 19 10.70 -1.34 33.31
CA TRP A 19 9.32 -1.83 33.39
C TRP A 19 8.30 -0.69 33.58
N SER A 20 8.52 0.18 34.57
CA SER A 20 7.61 1.29 34.88
C SER A 20 7.45 2.23 33.67
N CYS A 21 8.56 2.75 33.15
CA CYS A 21 8.54 3.67 32.00
C CYS A 21 8.00 3.01 30.71
N TYR A 22 8.16 1.69 30.55
CA TYR A 22 7.63 0.99 29.39
C TYR A 22 6.10 0.95 29.38
N TYR A 23 5.46 0.82 30.55
CA TYR A 23 4.01 0.76 30.67
C TYR A 23 3.36 2.11 31.02
N THR A 24 4.14 3.14 31.34
CA THR A 24 3.62 4.50 31.46
C THR A 24 3.02 4.94 30.11
N PRO A 25 1.73 5.33 30.07
CA PRO A 25 1.10 5.83 28.84
C PRO A 25 1.89 7.00 28.24
N GLY A 26 2.05 7.01 26.91
CA GLY A 26 2.78 8.04 26.17
C GLY A 26 4.31 7.93 26.23
N VAL A 27 4.90 7.49 27.34
CA VAL A 27 6.38 7.37 27.47
C VAL A 27 6.94 6.41 26.43
N ARG A 28 6.30 5.24 26.27
CA ARG A 28 6.73 4.20 25.33
C ARG A 28 6.79 4.70 23.88
N ASP A 29 5.93 5.64 23.53
CA ASP A 29 5.74 6.12 22.15
C ASP A 29 6.81 7.16 21.76
N LEU A 30 7.45 7.80 22.76
CA LEU A 30 8.61 8.69 22.57
C LEU A 30 9.88 7.95 22.09
N TYR A 31 9.91 6.62 22.22
CA TYR A 31 11.07 5.81 21.87
C TYR A 31 10.71 4.85 20.72
N PRO A 32 11.10 5.16 19.47
CA PRO A 32 10.81 4.30 18.34
C PRO A 32 11.43 2.91 18.51
N SER A 33 10.76 1.90 17.96
CA SER A 33 11.25 0.52 17.99
C SER A 33 12.48 0.38 17.08
N THR A 34 13.61 -0.07 17.64
CA THR A 34 14.87 -0.28 16.92
C THR A 34 14.98 -1.67 16.31
N SER A 35 13.97 -2.54 16.47
CA SER A 35 14.00 -3.89 15.89
C SER A 35 13.98 -3.84 14.35
N LYS A 36 14.73 -4.73 13.71
CA LYS A 36 14.67 -4.92 12.25
C LYS A 36 13.27 -5.33 11.77
N PHE A 37 12.50 -5.99 12.63
CA PHE A 37 11.12 -6.45 12.36
C PHE A 37 10.04 -5.44 12.75
N ALA A 38 10.41 -4.25 13.26
CA ALA A 38 9.42 -3.24 13.60
C ALA A 38 8.79 -2.68 12.32
N ARG A 39 7.45 -2.69 12.26
CA ARG A 39 6.69 -1.98 11.21
C ARG A 39 6.96 -0.48 11.34
N ARG A 40 7.41 0.15 10.26
CA ARG A 40 7.75 1.57 10.15
C ARG A 40 7.17 2.11 8.84
N GLY A 41 6.81 3.39 8.81
CA GLY A 41 6.26 4.05 7.63
C GLY A 41 4.76 3.85 7.47
N VAL A 42 4.28 3.96 6.23
CA VAL A 42 2.86 3.72 5.87
C VAL A 42 2.54 2.26 6.14
N GLN A 43 1.44 2.01 6.85
CA GLN A 43 1.03 0.64 7.18
C GLN A 43 0.64 -0.11 5.91
N ASP A 44 0.96 -1.40 5.88
CA ASP A 44 0.47 -2.31 4.86
C ASP A 44 -0.99 -2.63 5.21
N PHE A 45 -1.93 -1.92 4.57
CA PHE A 45 -3.38 -2.14 4.71
C PHE A 45 -3.82 -3.43 4.00
N ASN A 46 -3.13 -4.53 4.28
CA ASN A 46 -3.44 -5.86 3.76
C ASN A 46 -4.82 -6.30 4.29
N GLY A 47 -5.80 -6.43 3.39
CA GLY A 47 -7.17 -6.83 3.72
C GLY A 47 -8.22 -6.01 2.98
N LYS A 48 -9.43 -5.94 3.55
CA LYS A 48 -10.54 -5.14 3.01
C LYS A 48 -10.26 -3.66 3.23
N THR A 49 -9.94 -2.93 2.17
CA THR A 49 -9.80 -1.47 2.17
C THR A 49 -10.97 -0.84 1.42
N ARG A 50 -11.28 0.43 1.72
CA ARG A 50 -12.27 1.19 0.94
C ARG A 50 -11.68 1.48 -0.44
N LEU A 51 -12.49 1.42 -1.49
CA LEU A 51 -12.07 1.92 -2.80
C LEU A 51 -11.78 3.43 -2.71
N PRO A 52 -10.78 3.94 -3.44
CA PRO A 52 -10.57 5.37 -3.58
C PRO A 52 -11.79 6.01 -4.27
N ALA A 53 -12.09 7.26 -3.91
CA ALA A 53 -13.29 7.95 -4.41
C ALA A 53 -13.32 8.12 -5.92
N GLU A 54 -12.16 8.38 -6.53
CA GLU A 54 -12.02 8.64 -7.96
C GLU A 54 -10.93 7.74 -8.60
N PRO A 55 -11.13 7.29 -9.85
CA PRO A 55 -10.06 6.69 -10.64
C PRO A 55 -8.95 7.70 -10.94
N THR A 56 -7.79 7.21 -11.40
CA THR A 56 -6.75 8.06 -11.98
C THR A 56 -6.55 7.77 -13.46
N ASN A 57 -6.34 8.85 -14.21
CA ASN A 57 -5.95 8.82 -15.62
C ASN A 57 -4.43 8.62 -15.80
N ALA A 58 -3.64 8.65 -14.71
CA ALA A 58 -2.21 8.40 -14.79
C ALA A 58 -1.93 6.96 -15.24
N LEU A 59 -1.08 6.81 -16.26
CA LEU A 59 -0.76 5.51 -16.84
C LEU A 59 0.13 4.67 -15.92
N PRO A 60 0.04 3.33 -15.99
CA PRO A 60 0.97 2.45 -15.29
C PRO A 60 2.44 2.79 -15.63
N GLY A 61 3.29 2.90 -14.62
CA GLY A 61 4.73 3.16 -14.78
C GLY A 61 5.13 4.64 -14.80
N THR A 62 4.19 5.59 -14.86
CA THR A 62 4.53 7.01 -14.83
C THR A 62 4.72 7.52 -13.39
N PRO A 63 5.53 8.57 -13.17
CA PRO A 63 5.71 9.16 -11.84
C PRO A 63 4.40 9.72 -11.26
N GLU A 64 3.49 10.21 -12.10
CA GLU A 64 2.17 10.68 -11.69
C GLU A 64 1.34 9.55 -11.08
N LYS A 65 1.42 8.34 -11.65
CA LYS A 65 0.74 7.17 -11.09
C LYS A 65 1.33 6.81 -9.73
N VAL A 66 2.66 6.83 -9.58
CA VAL A 66 3.32 6.56 -8.30
C VAL A 66 2.88 7.56 -7.23
N ALA A 67 2.78 8.85 -7.57
CA ALA A 67 2.30 9.88 -6.64
C ALA A 67 0.86 9.62 -6.16
N VAL A 68 -0.04 9.19 -7.06
CA VAL A 68 -1.42 8.80 -6.70
C VAL A 68 -1.44 7.59 -5.77
N LEU A 69 -0.61 6.58 -6.06
CA LEU A 69 -0.53 5.38 -5.22
C LEU A 69 0.01 5.70 -3.83
N GLU A 70 1.01 6.59 -3.72
CA GLU A 70 1.53 7.04 -2.43
C GLU A 70 0.45 7.80 -1.62
N MET A 71 -0.29 8.71 -2.27
CA MET A 71 -1.41 9.39 -1.63
C MET A 71 -2.46 8.40 -1.13
N ARG A 72 -2.89 7.45 -1.96
CA ARG A 72 -3.86 6.41 -1.59
C ARG A 72 -3.37 5.55 -0.42
N ALA A 73 -2.08 5.20 -0.41
CA ALA A 73 -1.45 4.46 0.69
C ALA A 73 -1.52 5.25 2.01
N ARG A 74 -1.22 6.55 1.99
CA ARG A 74 -1.32 7.41 3.19
C ARG A 74 -2.77 7.57 3.69
N LEU A 75 -3.74 7.57 2.77
CA LEU A 75 -5.17 7.63 3.09
C LEU A 75 -5.75 6.29 3.59
N GLY A 76 -5.01 5.18 3.47
CA GLY A 76 -5.48 3.86 3.88
C GLY A 76 -6.65 3.33 3.03
N VAL A 77 -6.74 3.76 1.78
CA VAL A 77 -7.69 3.22 0.78
C VAL A 77 -6.98 2.21 -0.13
N SER A 78 -7.75 1.49 -0.95
CA SER A 78 -7.20 0.61 -1.97
C SER A 78 -6.26 1.40 -2.88
N LEU A 79 -5.08 0.83 -3.13
CA LEU A 79 -4.10 1.40 -4.06
C LEU A 79 -4.67 1.46 -5.48
N TRP A 80 -5.47 0.47 -5.84
CA TRP A 80 -6.00 0.30 -7.19
C TRP A 80 -7.50 0.63 -7.23
N HIS A 81 -7.91 1.29 -8.31
CA HIS A 81 -9.31 1.44 -8.68
C HIS A 81 -9.57 0.65 -9.98
N PRO A 82 -10.72 -0.05 -10.12
CA PRO A 82 -11.01 -0.83 -11.33
C PRO A 82 -11.00 -0.02 -12.64
N LEU A 83 -11.36 1.28 -12.53
CA LEU A 83 -11.40 2.23 -13.64
C LEU A 83 -10.13 3.09 -13.77
N ASP A 84 -9.03 2.73 -13.07
CA ASP A 84 -7.75 3.39 -13.33
C ASP A 84 -7.29 3.13 -14.78
N ALA A 85 -6.61 4.11 -15.39
CA ALA A 85 -6.08 3.98 -16.73
C ALA A 85 -5.16 2.75 -16.88
N ARG A 86 -5.30 2.06 -18.02
CA ARG A 86 -4.55 0.85 -18.38
C ARG A 86 -3.73 1.14 -19.63
N LEU A 87 -2.64 0.41 -19.83
CA LEU A 87 -1.97 0.39 -21.13
C LEU A 87 -2.93 -0.25 -22.13
N GLU A 88 -3.16 0.40 -23.28
CA GLU A 88 -3.88 -0.22 -24.37
C GLU A 88 -3.14 -1.51 -24.74
N THR A 89 -3.84 -2.65 -24.64
CA THR A 89 -3.30 -3.88 -25.20
C THR A 89 -3.51 -3.74 -26.70
N PRO A 90 -2.47 -3.89 -27.55
CA PRO A 90 -2.68 -3.84 -28.99
C PRO A 90 -3.70 -4.92 -29.33
N VAL A 91 -4.87 -4.50 -29.80
CA VAL A 91 -5.86 -5.39 -30.39
C VAL A 91 -5.18 -5.99 -31.61
N SER A 92 -4.81 -7.26 -31.55
CA SER A 92 -4.57 -8.01 -32.79
C SER A 92 -5.91 -8.04 -33.51
N SER A 93 -6.04 -7.21 -34.54
CA SER A 93 -7.13 -7.25 -35.49
C SER A 93 -7.22 -8.66 -36.07
N VAL A 94 -8.11 -9.50 -35.53
CA VAL A 94 -8.54 -10.70 -36.22
C VAL A 94 -9.68 -10.24 -37.12
N GLU A 95 -9.34 -9.93 -38.36
CA GLU A 95 -10.31 -9.86 -39.44
C GLU A 95 -10.83 -11.29 -39.65
N SER A 96 -12.11 -11.52 -39.41
CA SER A 96 -12.81 -12.71 -39.89
C SER A 96 -13.93 -12.24 -40.80
N GLU A 97 -13.58 -12.04 -42.06
CA GLU A 97 -14.53 -12.10 -43.16
C GLU A 97 -14.97 -13.56 -43.31
N ASP A 98 -15.99 -13.98 -42.57
CA ASP A 98 -16.77 -15.17 -42.95
C ASP A 98 -17.90 -14.71 -43.87
N GLU A 99 -17.53 -14.55 -45.14
CA GLU A 99 -18.43 -14.50 -46.30
C GLU A 99 -19.14 -15.86 -46.40
N PHE A 100 -20.34 -15.96 -45.83
CA PHE A 100 -21.24 -17.09 -46.08
C PHE A 100 -21.95 -16.87 -47.43
N ASP A 101 -21.28 -17.28 -48.50
CA ASP A 101 -21.88 -17.40 -49.83
C ASP A 101 -22.82 -18.62 -49.84
N LEU A 102 -24.13 -18.36 -49.80
CA LEU A 102 -25.16 -19.39 -50.05
C LEU A 102 -25.56 -19.36 -51.51
N ALA A 103 -24.69 -19.93 -52.35
CA ALA A 103 -25.05 -20.40 -53.68
C ALA A 103 -25.62 -21.83 -53.59
N GLU A 104 -26.95 -21.90 -53.76
CA GLU A 104 -27.69 -22.87 -54.60
C GLU A 104 -27.41 -24.38 -54.46
N VAL A 105 -28.41 -25.13 -53.95
CA VAL A 105 -28.63 -26.53 -54.37
C VAL A 105 -30.13 -26.83 -54.51
N ALA A 106 -30.54 -26.94 -55.78
CA ALA A 106 -31.64 -27.74 -56.39
C ALA A 106 -33.09 -27.60 -55.88
#